data_AF-B3S4H5-F1
#
_entry.id   AF-B3S4H5-F1
#
_cell.length_a   1.000
_cell.length_b   1.000
_cell.length_c   1.000
_cell.angle_alpha   90.00
_cell.angle_beta   90.00
_cell.angle_gamma   90.00
#
_symmetry.space_group_name_H-M   'P 1'
#
loop_
_entity.id
_entity.type
_entity.pdbx_description
1 polymer ?
#
loop_
_entity_poly.entity_id
_entity_poly.type
_entity_poly.pdbx_seq_one_letter_code
_entity_poly.pdbx_strand_id
1 'polypeptide(L)'
;MDAIGAISNESQTCLNLLAQDGSQDCPLEKSYGHLEMLIDINQQLLNVIGVNHTAIENVCRITAKYGFHSKLTGAGGGGCVLTLLRNDTSATVLANLRADLEHAGYESWETVVGSYGVLYHTKDADTNTESSN
;
A
#
# COMPACT_ATOMS: atom_id res chain seq x y z
N MET A 1 -20.91 -10.78 4.97
CA MET A 1 -19.63 -11.25 4.39
C MET A 1 -19.49 -10.82 2.94
N ASP A 2 -20.58 -10.79 2.17
CA ASP A 2 -20.57 -10.51 0.72
C ASP A 2 -19.94 -9.17 0.30
N ALA A 3 -20.07 -8.11 1.11
CA ALA A 3 -19.52 -6.79 0.78
C ALA A 3 -17.98 -6.77 0.68
N ILE A 4 -17.28 -7.48 1.57
CA ILE A 4 -15.81 -7.57 1.51
C ILE A 4 -15.39 -8.37 0.27
N GLY A 5 -16.14 -9.42 -0.08
CA GLY A 5 -15.91 -10.20 -1.29
C GLY A 5 -16.09 -9.37 -2.57
N ALA A 6 -17.13 -8.53 -2.63
CA ALA A 6 -17.30 -7.57 -3.71
C ALA A 6 -16.11 -6.61 -3.79
N ILE A 7 -15.70 -5.98 -2.68
CA ILE A 7 -14.52 -5.10 -2.69
C ILE A 7 -13.26 -5.80 -3.23
N SER A 8 -13.05 -7.07 -2.89
CA SER A 8 -11.92 -7.86 -3.43
C SER A 8 -12.01 -8.04 -4.95
N ASN A 9 -13.18 -8.38 -5.49
CA ASN A 9 -13.38 -8.55 -6.93
C ASN A 9 -13.17 -7.24 -7.70
N GLU A 10 -13.72 -6.15 -7.17
CA GLU A 10 -13.61 -4.82 -7.75
C GLU A 10 -12.15 -4.31 -7.68
N SER A 11 -11.46 -4.56 -6.57
CA SER A 11 -10.03 -4.25 -6.42
C SER A 11 -9.18 -5.01 -7.43
N GLN A 12 -9.47 -6.31 -7.66
CA GLN A 12 -8.78 -7.11 -8.65
C GLN A 12 -8.97 -6.53 -10.06
N THR A 13 -10.18 -6.07 -10.39
CA THR A 13 -10.46 -5.42 -11.67
C THR A 13 -9.66 -4.13 -11.81
N CYS A 14 -9.64 -3.28 -10.79
CA CYS A 14 -8.82 -2.06 -10.79
C CYS A 14 -7.33 -2.35 -10.94
N LEU A 15 -6.79 -3.32 -10.19
CA LEU A 15 -5.38 -3.70 -10.28
C LEU A 15 -5.03 -4.27 -11.66
N ASN A 16 -5.90 -5.08 -12.26
CA ASN A 16 -5.70 -5.59 -13.61
C ASN A 16 -5.69 -4.47 -14.66
N LEU A 17 -6.51 -3.43 -14.48
CA LEU A 17 -6.51 -2.26 -15.36
C LEU A 17 -5.21 -1.45 -15.19
N LEU A 18 -4.75 -1.26 -13.95
CA LEU A 18 -3.48 -0.59 -13.65
C LEU A 18 -2.27 -1.35 -14.22
N ALA A 19 -2.32 -2.69 -14.28
CA ALA A 19 -1.24 -3.52 -14.83
C ALA A 19 -1.20 -3.55 -16.36
N GLN A 20 -2.32 -3.26 -17.04
CA GLN A 20 -2.45 -3.29 -18.50
C GLN A 20 -2.13 -1.90 -19.11
N ASP A 21 -0.91 -1.42 -18.87
CA ASP A 21 -0.48 -0.06 -19.26
C ASP A 21 -0.05 0.02 -20.74
N GLY A 22 -0.93 -0.42 -21.67
CA GLY A 22 -0.60 -0.54 -23.09
C GLY A 22 -1.62 -0.01 -24.10
N SER A 23 -2.93 0.08 -23.80
CA SER A 23 -3.91 0.32 -24.88
C SER A 23 -5.36 0.63 -24.48
N GLN A 24 -5.65 1.26 -23.33
CA GLN A 24 -7.03 1.66 -22.99
C GLN A 24 -7.13 3.04 -22.31
N ASP A 25 -8.07 3.85 -22.81
CA ASP A 25 -8.40 5.22 -22.39
C ASP A 25 -9.08 5.33 -21.00
N CYS A 26 -8.76 4.45 -20.04
CA CYS A 26 -9.13 4.69 -18.64
C CYS A 26 -7.99 5.46 -17.98
N PRO A 27 -8.17 6.75 -17.61
CA PRO A 27 -7.10 7.51 -17.00
C PRO A 27 -6.64 6.79 -15.73
N LEU A 28 -5.34 6.50 -15.65
CA LEU A 28 -4.66 5.90 -14.49
C LEU A 28 -5.15 6.49 -13.14
N GLU A 29 -5.39 7.80 -13.14
CA GLU A 29 -5.99 8.58 -12.05
C GLU A 29 -7.35 8.06 -11.57
N LYS A 30 -8.25 7.67 -12.48
CA LYS A 30 -9.56 7.11 -12.11
C LYS A 30 -9.41 5.74 -11.45
N SER A 31 -8.44 4.94 -11.91
CA SER A 31 -8.18 3.62 -11.34
C SER A 31 -7.59 3.72 -9.92
N TYR A 32 -6.64 4.63 -9.69
CA TYR A 32 -6.14 4.93 -8.35
C TYR A 32 -7.23 5.47 -7.43
N GLY A 33 -8.00 6.46 -7.88
CA GLY A 33 -9.11 7.02 -7.09
C GLY A 33 -10.18 5.98 -6.73
N HIS A 34 -10.46 5.03 -7.62
CA HIS A 34 -11.37 3.93 -7.31
C HIS A 34 -10.76 2.96 -6.28
N LEU A 35 -9.48 2.62 -6.40
CA LEU A 35 -8.79 1.75 -5.45
C LEU A 35 -8.72 2.36 -4.04
N GLU A 36 -8.48 3.67 -3.95
CA GLU A 36 -8.52 4.44 -2.70
C GLU A 36 -9.89 4.36 -2.02
N MET A 37 -10.97 4.59 -2.79
CA MET A 37 -12.33 4.44 -2.29
C MET A 37 -12.58 3.02 -1.76
N LEU A 38 -12.15 1.99 -2.50
CA LEU A 38 -12.29 0.60 -2.07
C LEU A 38 -11.51 0.31 -0.78
N ILE A 39 -10.32 0.89 -0.61
CA ILE A 39 -9.52 0.79 0.62
C ILE A 39 -10.27 1.40 1.80
N ASP A 40 -10.81 2.60 1.64
CA ASP A 40 -11.56 3.31 2.69
C ASP A 40 -12.81 2.56 3.11
N ILE A 41 -13.61 2.09 2.14
CA ILE A 41 -14.82 1.30 2.41
C ILE A 41 -14.42 0.03 3.16
N ASN A 42 -13.35 -0.66 2.74
CA ASN A 42 -12.91 -1.88 3.41
C ASN A 42 -12.49 -1.59 4.86
N GLN A 43 -11.74 -0.52 5.10
CA GLN A 43 -11.37 -0.14 6.47
C GLN A 43 -12.60 0.15 7.34
N GLN A 44 -13.61 0.84 6.80
CA GLN A 44 -14.85 1.09 7.52
C GLN A 44 -15.62 -0.20 7.84
N LEU A 45 -15.68 -1.14 6.89
CA LEU A 45 -16.30 -2.45 7.14
C LEU A 45 -15.53 -3.24 8.22
N LEU A 46 -14.20 -3.20 8.20
CA LEU A 46 -13.35 -3.83 9.22
C LEU A 46 -13.59 -3.22 10.62
N ASN A 47 -13.85 -1.92 10.69
CA ASN A 47 -14.26 -1.26 11.94
C ASN A 47 -15.62 -1.77 12.42
N VAL A 48 -16.60 -1.88 11.52
CA VAL A 48 -17.96 -2.33 11.85
C VAL A 48 -17.98 -3.77 12.36
N ILE A 49 -17.16 -4.66 11.81
CA ILE A 49 -17.07 -6.05 12.28
C ILE A 49 -16.21 -6.21 13.55
N GLY A 50 -15.68 -5.12 14.11
CA GLY A 50 -15.05 -5.09 15.43
C GLY A 50 -13.61 -5.62 15.48
N VAL A 51 -12.92 -5.76 14.35
CA VAL A 51 -11.52 -6.25 14.31
C VAL A 51 -10.48 -5.13 14.38
N ASN A 52 -10.94 -3.89 14.50
CA ASN A 52 -10.06 -2.71 14.55
C ASN A 52 -9.41 -2.50 15.93
N HIS A 53 -8.35 -1.70 15.97
CA HIS A 53 -7.60 -1.35 17.18
C HIS A 53 -7.17 0.11 17.15
N THR A 54 -7.07 0.79 18.30
CA THR A 54 -6.71 2.22 18.39
C THR A 54 -5.38 2.55 17.69
N ALA A 55 -4.43 1.62 17.70
CA ALA A 55 -3.16 1.78 16.96
C ALA A 55 -3.39 1.89 15.44
N ILE A 56 -4.27 1.06 14.88
CA ILE A 56 -4.61 1.09 13.45
C ILE A 56 -5.32 2.41 13.11
N GLU A 57 -6.27 2.84 13.94
CA GLU A 57 -6.96 4.13 13.77
C GLU A 57 -5.98 5.31 13.76
N ASN A 58 -4.99 5.28 14.65
CA ASN A 58 -3.96 6.31 14.69
C ASN A 58 -3.11 6.33 13.42
N VAL A 59 -2.69 5.18 12.91
CA VAL A 59 -1.93 5.12 11.65
C VAL A 59 -2.78 5.62 10.49
N CYS A 60 -4.02 5.13 10.32
CA CYS A 60 -4.95 5.60 9.29
C CYS A 60 -5.22 7.11 9.39
N ARG A 61 -5.31 7.67 10.60
CA ARG A 61 -5.49 9.11 10.81
C ARG A 61 -4.23 9.89 10.43
N ILE A 62 -3.04 9.39 10.74
CA ILE A 62 -1.78 10.05 10.36
C ILE A 62 -1.65 10.05 8.83
N THR A 63 -1.82 8.91 8.17
CA THR A 63 -1.70 8.80 6.71
C THR A 63 -2.72 9.66 5.98
N ALA A 64 -3.96 9.74 6.47
CA ALA A 64 -5.00 10.60 5.90
C ALA A 64 -4.67 12.09 5.94
N LYS A 65 -3.88 12.59 6.91
CA LYS A 65 -3.42 14.00 6.93
C LYS A 65 -2.56 14.36 5.73
N TYR A 66 -1.88 13.37 5.15
CA TYR A 66 -1.05 13.52 3.96
C TYR A 66 -1.80 13.16 2.66
N GLY A 67 -3.11 12.87 2.75
CA GLY A 67 -3.93 12.49 1.60
C GLY A 67 -3.81 11.02 1.18
N PHE A 68 -3.25 10.15 2.03
CA PHE A 68 -3.15 8.73 1.71
C PHE A 68 -4.32 7.92 2.29
N HIS A 69 -4.62 6.82 1.61
CA HIS A 69 -5.68 5.89 1.96
C HIS A 69 -5.08 4.60 2.52
N SER A 70 -5.59 4.17 3.67
CA SER A 70 -4.99 3.09 4.45
C SER A 70 -6.01 2.13 5.03
N LYS A 71 -5.64 0.85 5.09
CA LYS A 71 -6.45 -0.19 5.74
C LYS A 71 -5.60 -1.17 6.55
N LEU A 72 -6.22 -1.75 7.57
CA LEU A 72 -5.74 -2.93 8.28
C LEU A 72 -5.42 -4.07 7.31
N THR A 73 -4.33 -4.79 7.58
CA THR A 73 -4.01 -6.06 6.94
C THR A 73 -3.77 -7.17 7.97
N GLY A 74 -4.32 -8.36 7.71
CA GLY A 74 -4.29 -9.49 8.64
C GLY A 74 -5.55 -9.61 9.52
N ALA A 75 -5.42 -10.30 10.65
CA ALA A 75 -6.55 -10.72 11.48
C ALA A 75 -7.22 -9.60 12.30
N GLY A 76 -6.54 -8.48 12.56
CA GLY A 76 -7.00 -7.42 13.47
C GLY A 76 -6.38 -7.47 14.86
N GLY A 77 -6.75 -6.51 15.72
CA GLY A 77 -6.31 -6.45 17.13
C GLY A 77 -4.96 -5.77 17.41
N GLY A 78 -4.38 -5.08 16.43
CA GLY A 78 -3.00 -4.55 16.47
C GLY A 78 -2.10 -5.36 15.53
N GLY A 79 -1.35 -4.68 14.66
CA GLY A 79 -0.63 -5.31 13.56
C GLY A 79 -0.20 -4.29 12.50
N CYS A 80 -0.22 -4.70 11.23
CA CYS A 80 0.19 -3.85 10.11
C CYS A 80 -0.97 -3.08 9.47
N VAL A 81 -0.63 -1.95 8.88
CA VAL A 81 -1.53 -1.13 8.06
C VAL A 81 -0.91 -1.00 6.68
N LEU A 82 -1.71 -1.25 5.64
CA LEU A 82 -1.35 -0.98 4.26
C LEU A 82 -1.78 0.45 3.92
N THR A 83 -0.88 1.21 3.31
CA THR A 83 -1.14 2.55 2.78
C THR A 83 -0.82 2.54 1.29
N LEU A 84 -1.78 2.97 0.46
CA LEU A 84 -1.58 3.06 -0.98
C LEU A 84 -0.77 4.32 -1.32
N LEU A 85 0.33 4.14 -2.06
CA LEU A 85 1.12 5.22 -2.64
C LEU A 85 0.86 5.28 -4.14
N ARG A 86 0.61 6.49 -4.66
CA ARG A 86 0.50 6.73 -6.10
C ARG A 86 1.89 7.00 -6.70
N ASN A 87 2.01 6.80 -8.02
CA ASN A 87 3.27 7.03 -8.75
C ASN A 87 3.77 8.49 -8.68
N ASP A 88 2.87 9.45 -8.48
CA ASP A 88 3.17 10.89 -8.39
C ASP A 88 3.42 11.37 -6.95
N THR A 89 3.50 10.45 -5.98
CA THR A 89 3.73 10.78 -4.57
C THR A 89 5.07 11.51 -4.39
N SER A 90 5.02 12.71 -3.81
CA SER A 90 6.22 13.49 -3.52
C SER A 90 7.08 12.83 -2.44
N ALA A 91 8.39 12.72 -2.70
CA ALA A 91 9.37 12.21 -1.73
C ALA A 91 9.37 13.01 -0.41
N THR A 92 9.13 14.33 -0.47
CA THR A 92 9.04 15.18 0.72
C THR A 92 7.81 14.84 1.57
N VAL A 93 6.67 14.60 0.93
CA VAL A 93 5.44 14.18 1.61
C VAL A 93 5.64 12.83 2.29
N LEU A 94 6.28 11.88 1.59
CA LEU A 94 6.57 10.56 2.13
C LEU A 94 7.58 10.60 3.29
N ALA A 95 8.63 11.43 3.20
CA ALA A 95 9.59 11.62 4.29
C ALA A 95 8.92 12.19 5.55
N ASN A 96 8.06 13.19 5.39
CA ASN A 96 7.31 13.76 6.51
C ASN A 96 6.34 12.75 7.12
N LEU A 97 5.62 11.98 6.29
CA LEU A 97 4.75 10.89 6.78
C LEU A 97 5.54 9.88 7.62
N ARG A 98 6.71 9.45 7.16
CA ARG A 98 7.56 8.50 7.90
C ARG A 98 7.99 9.06 9.25
N ALA A 99 8.41 10.32 9.30
CA ALA A 99 8.78 10.98 10.55
C ALA A 99 7.60 11.06 11.54
N ASP A 100 6.40 11.39 11.05
CA ASP A 100 5.18 11.44 11.88
C ASP A 100 4.79 10.06 12.42
N LEU A 101 4.95 9.00 11.61
CA LEU A 101 4.72 7.62 12.03
C LEU A 101 5.75 7.16 13.07
N GLU A 102 7.02 7.44 12.85
CA GLU A 102 8.12 7.11 13.78
C GLU A 102 7.94 7.84 15.12
N HIS A 103 7.60 9.13 15.08
CA HIS A 103 7.33 9.92 16.29
C HIS A 103 6.12 9.39 17.07
N ALA A 104 5.15 8.80 16.38
CA ALA A 104 4.01 8.13 17.00
C ALA A 104 4.31 6.68 17.46
N GLY A 105 5.55 6.20 17.28
CA GLY A 105 6.02 4.90 17.73
C GLY A 105 5.76 3.75 16.75
N TYR A 106 5.55 4.04 15.46
CA TYR A 106 5.30 3.03 14.42
C TYR A 106 6.47 2.90 13.46
N GLU A 107 6.75 1.67 13.05
CA GLU A 107 7.69 1.36 11.97
C GLU A 107 6.95 1.41 10.61
N SER A 108 7.66 1.83 9.56
CA SER A 108 7.09 1.92 8.22
C SER A 108 8.08 1.44 7.16
N TRP A 109 7.56 0.72 6.16
CA TRP A 109 8.32 0.22 5.03
C TRP A 109 7.57 0.53 3.74
N GLU A 110 8.32 0.94 2.72
CA GLU A 110 7.81 1.05 1.35
C GLU A 110 8.11 -0.23 0.60
N THR A 111 7.12 -0.73 -0.13
CA THR A 111 7.24 -1.95 -0.91
C THR A 111 6.29 -1.90 -2.10
N VAL A 112 6.56 -2.76 -3.08
CA VAL A 112 5.72 -2.94 -4.26
C VAL A 112 4.94 -4.23 -4.09
N VAL A 113 3.62 -4.16 -4.26
CA VAL A 113 2.72 -5.32 -4.19
C VAL A 113 2.54 -5.91 -5.60
N GLY A 114 2.36 -7.23 -5.68
CA GLY A 114 2.19 -7.92 -6.96
C GLY A 114 3.51 -8.24 -7.69
N SER A 115 4.61 -8.34 -6.93
CA SER A 115 5.90 -8.78 -7.45
C SER A 115 5.91 -10.27 -7.79
N TYR A 116 7.00 -10.72 -8.42
CA TYR A 116 7.21 -12.12 -8.73
C TYR A 116 7.19 -12.99 -7.47
N GLY A 117 6.70 -14.22 -7.63
CA GLY A 117 6.80 -15.25 -6.59
C GLY A 117 8.21 -15.83 -6.49
N VAL A 118 8.33 -17.15 -6.53
CA VAL A 118 9.64 -17.81 -6.47
C VAL A 118 10.47 -17.48 -7.71
N LEU A 119 11.66 -16.91 -7.50
CA LEU A 119 12.65 -16.63 -8.52
C LEU A 119 13.97 -17.33 -8.20
N TYR A 120 14.64 -17.86 -9.23
CA TYR A 120 16.00 -18.35 -9.13
C TYR A 120 16.97 -17.21 -9.41
N HIS A 121 17.80 -16.86 -8.42
CA HIS A 121 18.84 -15.85 -8.56
C HIS A 121 20.19 -16.55 -8.73
N THR A 122 20.87 -16.33 -9.86
CA THR A 122 22.28 -16.67 -9.99
C THR A 122 23.10 -15.67 -9.19
N LYS A 123 24.11 -16.14 -8.45
CA LYS A 123 25.12 -15.21 -7.91
C LYS A 123 25.83 -14.58 -9.10
N ASP A 124 25.72 -13.27 -9.25
CA ASP A 124 26.57 -12.54 -10.19
C ASP A 124 28.03 -12.78 -9.80
N ALA A 125 28.90 -12.99 -10.78
CA ALA A 125 30.33 -13.13 -10.56
C ALA A 125 30.86 -11.83 -9.94
N ASP A 126 31.47 -11.93 -8.76
CA ASP A 126 32.13 -10.82 -8.07
C ASP A 126 33.14 -10.14 -9.02
N THR A 127 32.78 -9.00 -9.63
CA THR A 127 33.78 -8.09 -10.20
C THR A 127 34.41 -7.30 -9.06
N ASN A 128 35.17 -7.99 -8.21
CA ASN A 128 36.24 -7.39 -7.44
C ASN A 128 37.39 -7.08 -8.40
N THR A 129 37.36 -5.90 -9.01
CA THR A 129 38.59 -5.30 -9.53
C THR A 129 39.18 -4.44 -8.42
N GLU A 130 40.00 -5.07 -7.58
CA GLU A 130 41.07 -4.36 -6.90
C GLU A 130 41.92 -3.64 -7.95
N SER A 131 42.16 -2.34 -7.78
CA SER A 131 43.41 -1.69 -8.14
C SER A 131 43.49 -0.32 -7.47
N SER A 132 44.19 -0.28 -6.33
CA SER A 132 44.97 0.89 -5.93
C SER A 132 46.12 1.08 -6.92
N ASN A 133 46.15 2.21 -7.62
CA ASN A 133 47.27 3.15 -7.75
C ASN A 133 46.97 4.20 -8.82
#